data_AF-A0A9E5P6B7-F1
#
_entry.id   AF-A0A9E5P6B7-F1
#
_cell.length_a   1.000
_cell.length_b   1.000
_cell.length_c   1.000
_cell.angle_alpha   90.00
_cell.angle_beta   90.00
_cell.angle_gamma   90.00
#
_symmetry.space_group_name_H-M   'P 1'
#
loop_
_entity.id
_entity.type
_entity.pdbx_description
1 polymer ?
#
loop_
_entity_poly.entity_id
_entity_poly.type
_entity_poly.pdbx_seq_one_letter_code
_entity_poly.pdbx_strand_id
1 'polypeptide(L)' 'MSCPGCLPGQGPPVTTRLWPRAYEAVRKFRVDNETIGKIIGEVDLEGRPVDRVVEERLWTRDTWQKWTGYSW' A
#
# COMPACT_ATOMS: atom_id res chain seq x y z
N MET A 1 -12.43 10.23 -24.58
CA MET A 1 -12.40 11.28 -23.54
C MET A 1 -11.01 11.30 -22.95
N SER A 2 -10.18 12.28 -23.29
CA SER A 2 -8.84 12.40 -22.71
C SER A 2 -8.94 13.02 -21.32
N CYS A 3 -8.36 12.37 -20.31
CA CYS A 3 -8.19 12.96 -18.99
C CYS A 3 -7.18 14.12 -19.09
N PRO A 4 -7.58 15.38 -18.82
CA PRO A 4 -6.66 16.50 -18.86
C PRO A 4 -5.57 16.31 -17.79
N GLY A 5 -4.31 16.22 -18.21
CA GLY A 5 -3.15 16.08 -17.32
C GLY A 5 -2.61 14.65 -17.12
N CYS A 6 -3.21 13.63 -17.76
CA CYS A 6 -2.65 12.27 -17.74
C CYS A 6 -1.56 12.09 -18.80
N LEU A 7 -0.42 11.50 -18.42
CA LEU A 7 0.54 10.97 -19.40
C LEU A 7 -0.07 9.76 -20.13
N PRO A 8 0.34 9.48 -21.39
CA PRO A 8 -0.17 8.33 -22.14
C PRO A 8 0.00 7.03 -21.34
N GLY A 9 -1.10 6.28 -21.17
CA GLY A 9 -1.12 5.03 -20.39
C GLY A 9 -1.41 5.18 -18.89
N GLN A 10 -1.51 6.40 -18.37
CA GLN A 10 -1.94 6.62 -16.98
C GLN A 10 -3.46 6.84 -16.92
N GLY A 11 -4.11 6.10 -16.02
CA GLY A 11 -5.52 6.31 -15.66
C GLY A 11 -5.76 7.71 -15.06
N PRO A 12 -7.01 8.05 -14.72
CA PRO A 12 -7.30 9.34 -14.09
C PRO A 12 -6.43 9.51 -12.83
N PRO A 13 -6.00 10.75 -12.50
CA PRO A 13 -5.22 10.99 -11.30
C PRO A 13 -6.01 10.47 -10.10
N VAL A 14 -5.34 9.78 -9.17
CA VAL A 14 -5.95 9.41 -7.88
C VAL A 14 -6.14 10.71 -7.10
N THR A 15 -7.27 11.37 -7.35
CA THR A 15 -7.64 12.61 -6.68
C THR A 15 -8.35 12.29 -5.37
N THR A 16 -8.20 13.18 -4.39
CA THR A 16 -9.00 13.18 -3.15
C THR A 16 -10.50 13.11 -3.41
N ARG A 17 -10.95 13.57 -4.59
CA ARG A 17 -12.35 13.58 -5.02
C ARG A 17 -12.89 12.19 -5.37
N LEU A 18 -12.06 11.30 -5.94
CA LEU A 18 -12.51 9.96 -6.36
C LEU A 18 -12.35 8.93 -5.24
N TRP A 19 -11.28 9.02 -4.45
CA TRP A 19 -10.94 8.02 -3.43
C TRP A 19 -10.46 8.65 -2.12
N PRO A 20 -11.30 9.43 -1.42
CA PRO A 20 -10.87 10.19 -0.25
C PRO A 20 -10.27 9.31 0.86
N ARG A 21 -10.89 8.16 1.14
CA ARG A 21 -10.41 7.25 2.20
C ARG A 21 -9.14 6.50 1.83
N ALA A 22 -9.01 6.07 0.58
CA ALA A 22 -7.77 5.44 0.10
C ALA A 22 -6.61 6.46 0.08
N TYR A 23 -6.91 7.69 -0.31
CA TYR A 23 -5.95 8.79 -0.28
C TYR A 23 -5.41 9.02 1.14
N GLU A 24 -6.29 9.12 2.14
CA GLU A 24 -5.87 9.24 3.55
C GLU A 24 -5.02 8.04 4.00
N ALA A 25 -5.42 6.81 3.64
CA ALA A 25 -4.69 5.60 4.02
C ALA A 25 -3.27 5.58 3.45
N VAL A 26 -3.09 5.91 2.17
CA VAL A 26 -1.76 5.99 1.54
C VAL A 26 -0.90 7.08 2.18
N ARG A 27 -1.48 8.21 2.61
CA ARG A 27 -0.73 9.27 3.30
C ARG A 27 -0.27 8.86 4.70
N LYS A 28 -1.06 8.01 5.37
CA LYS A 28 -0.75 7.41 6.68
C LYS A 28 0.15 6.17 6.59
N PHE A 29 0.34 5.61 5.39
CA PHE A 29 1.21 4.45 5.17
C PHE A 29 2.63 4.74 5.66
N ARG A 30 3.06 3.96 6.65
CA ARG A 30 4.38 4.02 7.27
C ARG A 30 4.80 2.60 7.63
N VAL A 31 6.02 2.25 7.23
CA VAL A 31 6.69 0.98 7.50
C VAL A 31 8.13 1.33 7.85
N ASP A 32 8.65 0.75 8.92
CA ASP A 32 10.03 0.96 9.33
C ASP A 32 11.02 0.13 8.48
N ASN A 33 12.29 0.49 8.55
CA ASN A 33 13.35 -0.13 7.75
C ASN A 33 13.55 -1.61 8.06
N GLU A 34 13.35 -2.03 9.31
CA GLU A 34 13.51 -3.43 9.71
C GLU A 34 12.41 -4.29 9.08
N THR A 35 11.16 -3.82 9.17
CA THR A 35 10.00 -4.51 8.60
C THR A 35 10.14 -4.67 7.09
N ILE A 36 10.47 -3.59 6.36
CA ILE A 36 10.62 -3.69 4.90
C ILE A 36 11.84 -4.54 4.50
N GLY A 37 12.93 -4.48 5.26
CA GLY A 37 14.12 -5.31 5.00
C GLY A 37 13.84 -6.81 5.14
N LYS A 38 13.04 -7.21 6.15
CA LYS A 38 12.61 -8.60 6.31
C LYS A 38 11.75 -9.08 5.15
N ILE A 39 10.80 -8.25 4.71
CA ILE A 39 9.95 -8.57 3.56
C ILE A 39 10.79 -8.78 2.30
N ILE A 40 11.77 -7.90 2.04
CA ILE A 40 12.69 -8.03 0.90
C ILE A 40 13.48 -9.33 0.99
N GLY A 41 14.07 -9.64 2.15
CA GLY A 41 14.83 -10.88 2.34
C GLY A 41 14.01 -12.14 2.06
N GLU A 42 12.80 -12.20 2.59
CA GLU A 42 11.90 -13.36 2.40
C GLU A 42 11.45 -13.54 0.95
N VAL A 43 11.22 -12.45 0.22
CA VAL A 43 10.80 -12.54 -1.19
C VAL A 43 11.99 -12.80 -2.10
N ASP A 44 13.05 -11.99 -2.01
CA ASP A 44 14.15 -12.00 -2.98
C ASP A 44 15.18 -13.09 -2.70
N LEU A 45 15.42 -13.43 -1.43
CA LEU A 45 16.43 -14.43 -1.05
C LEU A 45 15.82 -15.81 -0.80
N GLU A 46 14.65 -15.88 -0.17
CA GLU A 46 14.00 -17.15 0.16
C GLU A 46 12.96 -17.59 -0.89
N GLY A 47 12.60 -16.71 -1.83
CA GLY A 47 11.67 -17.02 -2.92
C GLY A 47 10.22 -17.15 -2.47
N ARG A 48 9.85 -16.58 -1.31
CA ARG A 48 8.47 -16.66 -0.81
C ARG A 48 7.53 -15.79 -1.66
N PRO A 49 6.27 -16.21 -1.85
CA PRO A 49 5.27 -15.39 -2.54
C PRO A 49 5.02 -14.06 -1.81
N VAL A 50 5.03 -12.95 -2.56
CA VAL A 50 4.88 -11.59 -2.01
C VAL A 50 3.57 -11.39 -1.25
N ASP A 51 2.48 -11.96 -1.74
CA ASP A 51 1.15 -11.90 -1.12
C ASP A 51 1.15 -12.54 0.27
N ARG A 52 1.82 -13.70 0.40
CA ARG A 52 1.95 -14.41 1.69
C ARG A 52 2.81 -13.66 2.68
N VAL A 53 3.98 -13.16 2.25
CA VAL A 53 4.88 -12.40 3.12
C VAL A 53 4.21 -11.11 3.60
N VAL A 54 3.53 -10.38 2.73
CA VAL A 54 2.80 -9.15 3.10
C VAL A 54 1.65 -9.45 4.07
N GLU A 55 0.87 -10.52 3.84
CA GLU A 55 -0.23 -10.92 4.72
C GLU A 55 0.27 -11.23 6.14
N GLU A 56 1.38 -11.97 6.24
CA GLU A 56 1.97 -12.37 7.53
C GLU A 56 2.70 -11.23 8.26
N ARG A 57 3.43 -10.38 7.52
CA ARG A 57 4.36 -9.39 8.11
C ARG A 57 3.77 -8.00 8.22
N LEU A 58 2.89 -7.62 7.30
CA LEU A 58 2.49 -6.23 7.11
C LEU A 58 1.00 -5.99 7.28
N TRP A 59 0.15 -6.95 6.88
CA TRP A 59 -1.31 -6.81 6.91
C TRP A 59 -1.95 -7.22 8.25
N THR A 60 -1.33 -6.84 9.37
CA THR A 60 -1.90 -7.09 10.70
C THR A 60 -2.97 -6.05 11.06
N ARG A 61 -3.90 -6.40 11.96
CA ARG A 61 -4.93 -5.47 12.47
C ARG A 61 -4.33 -4.19 13.01
N ASP A 62 -3.31 -4.26 13.85
CA ASP A 62 -2.65 -3.07 14.38
C ASP A 62 -2.07 -2.18 13.26
N THR A 63 -1.52 -2.78 12.21
CA THR A 63 -0.91 -2.06 11.10
C THR A 63 -1.95 -1.38 10.20
N TRP A 64 -2.93 -2.11 9.66
CA TRP A 64 -3.88 -1.53 8.69
C TRP A 64 -4.86 -0.56 9.35
N GLN A 65 -5.16 -0.71 10.65
CA GLN A 65 -6.01 0.23 11.38
C GLN A 65 -5.36 1.62 11.48
N LYS A 66 -4.03 1.68 11.72
CA LYS A 66 -3.28 2.94 11.75
C LYS A 66 -3.35 3.70 10.43
N TRP A 67 -3.38 2.97 9.31
CA TRP A 67 -3.46 3.60 7.99
C TRP A 67 -4.90 3.98 7.64
N THR A 68 -5.84 3.08 7.82
CA THR A 68 -7.20 3.24 7.29
C THR A 68 -8.18 3.91 8.25
N GLY A 69 -7.91 3.90 9.56
CA GLY A 69 -8.81 4.38 10.60
C GLY A 69 -10.04 3.48 10.84
N TYR A 70 -10.09 2.31 10.19
CA TYR A 70 -11.15 1.33 10.39
C TYR A 70 -10.86 0.42 11.59
N SER A 71 -11.88 -0.26 12.12
CA SER A 71 -11.72 -1.08 13.33
C SER A 71 -12.52 -2.39 13.37
N TRP A 72 -13.16 -2.76 12.26
CA TRP A 72 -13.91 -4.02 12.15
C TRP A 72 -13.02 -5.26 12.25
#